data_AF-A0A3A4NVS1-F1
#
_entry.id   AF-A0A3A4NVS1-F1
#
_cell.length_a   1.000
_cell.length_b   1.000
_cell.length_c   1.000
_cell.angle_alpha   90.00
_cell.angle_beta   90.00
_cell.angle_gamma   90.00
#
_symmetry.space_group_name_H-M   'P 1'
#
loop_
_entity.id
_entity.type
_entity.pdbx_description
1 polymer ?
#
loop_
_entity_poly.entity_id
_entity_poly.type
_entity_poly.pdbx_seq_one_letter_code
_entity_poly.pdbx_strand_id
1 'polypeptide(L)'
;MAERRSRRRERPGTGGDGEGDRPHRDLRAKDDPPRPEASGGKAVTARSGDWRTEAAELRAKRPRHILFLCVANSARSQMAEGIARSLAPQEVTVSSAGSSPSSVRPQAIRVLNEIGIDISGHRSKGLESIDTGSVDAVITLCAEEVCPVFLGKAHRVHWGLPDPAGVTGTEETRLDAFRSVRDELRRRLKVLFGHGDER
;
A
#
# COMPACT_ATOMS: atom_id res chain seq x y z
N MET A 1 57.65 -23.07 49.06
CA MET A 1 58.03 -23.15 47.63
C MET A 1 57.61 -21.82 47.02
N ALA A 2 58.45 -20.93 46.51
CA ALA A 2 59.66 -21.09 45.67
C ALA A 2 59.32 -21.66 44.27
N GLU A 3 59.72 -21.07 43.14
CA GLU A 3 60.57 -19.87 42.98
C GLU A 3 60.32 -19.03 41.70
N ARG A 4 60.66 -17.75 41.82
CA ARG A 4 61.06 -16.72 40.82
C ARG A 4 61.52 -17.22 39.43
N ARG A 5 61.25 -16.40 38.40
CA ARG A 5 62.22 -15.54 37.65
C ARG A 5 61.48 -14.64 36.63
N SER A 6 61.67 -13.30 36.61
CA SER A 6 62.81 -12.48 36.09
C SER A 6 62.89 -12.49 34.56
N ARG A 7 63.07 -11.37 33.82
CA ARG A 7 63.89 -10.14 34.02
C ARG A 7 63.20 -8.87 33.43
N ARG A 8 63.46 -7.62 33.89
CA ARG A 8 64.41 -6.58 33.34
C ARG A 8 64.33 -6.38 31.80
N ARG A 9 64.42 -5.18 31.18
CA ARG A 9 64.66 -3.74 31.54
C ARG A 9 64.38 -2.85 30.27
N GLU A 10 64.46 -1.51 30.14
CA GLU A 10 64.85 -0.33 30.94
C GLU A 10 64.05 0.97 30.48
N ARG A 11 64.75 2.07 30.13
CA ARG A 11 64.45 3.43 29.57
C ARG A 11 65.80 3.94 28.92
N PRO A 12 66.07 5.20 28.46
CA PRO A 12 65.28 6.47 28.37
C PRO A 12 65.48 7.35 27.09
N GLY A 13 64.82 8.52 27.03
CA GLY A 13 65.24 9.75 26.30
C GLY A 13 64.90 9.89 24.80
N THR A 14 64.91 11.08 24.16
CA THR A 14 64.97 12.50 24.60
C THR A 14 64.67 13.47 23.42
N GLY A 15 64.08 14.66 23.67
CA GLY A 15 63.84 15.77 22.69
C GLY A 15 62.65 15.57 21.72
N GLY A 16 62.02 16.58 21.13
CA GLY A 16 62.17 18.05 21.24
C GLY A 16 61.60 18.78 19.98
N ASP A 17 61.35 20.09 19.89
CA ASP A 17 61.20 21.22 20.85
C ASP A 17 60.56 22.45 20.12
N GLY A 18 60.00 23.44 20.84
CA GLY A 18 59.43 24.73 20.33
C GLY A 18 57.89 24.88 20.52
N GLU A 19 57.25 25.97 20.96
CA GLU A 19 57.52 27.43 21.18
C GLU A 19 56.85 28.38 20.15
N GLY A 20 56.16 29.43 20.65
CA GLY A 20 55.42 30.44 19.86
C GLY A 20 54.02 30.02 19.35
N ASP A 21 53.06 30.92 19.09
CA ASP A 21 52.94 32.36 19.45
C ASP A 21 51.43 32.71 19.71
N ARG A 22 51.01 33.97 19.59
CA ARG A 22 49.75 34.51 20.14
C ARG A 22 48.67 34.71 19.05
N PRO A 23 47.76 35.71 19.10
CA PRO A 23 46.34 35.39 19.14
C PRO A 23 45.59 35.76 17.86
N HIS A 24 44.43 35.14 17.63
CA HIS A 24 43.36 35.84 16.94
C HIS A 24 41.99 35.58 17.55
N ARG A 25 41.35 36.68 17.94
CA ARG A 25 39.90 36.78 18.06
C ARG A 25 39.41 37.17 16.68
N ASP A 26 38.39 36.51 16.14
CA ASP A 26 37.46 37.21 15.25
C ASP A 26 36.11 36.50 15.16
N LEU A 27 35.03 37.28 15.27
CA LEU A 27 33.66 36.79 15.24
C LEU A 27 33.06 37.07 13.86
N ARG A 28 32.99 36.03 13.01
CA ARG A 28 32.22 36.09 11.77
C ARG A 28 31.35 34.85 11.60
N ALA A 29 30.10 34.96 12.04
CA ALA A 29 29.07 33.98 11.73
C ALA A 29 28.72 34.03 10.24
N LYS A 30 28.68 32.87 9.59
CA LYS A 30 28.01 32.66 8.30
C LYS A 30 27.47 31.22 8.18
N ASP A 31 26.18 31.16 7.90
CA ASP A 31 25.53 30.16 7.03
C ASP A 31 25.62 28.68 7.48
N ASP A 32 24.94 28.35 8.59
CA ASP A 32 24.46 27.00 8.90
C ASP A 32 23.49 26.53 7.80
N PRO A 33 23.68 25.35 7.16
CA PRO A 33 22.75 24.85 6.17
C PRO A 33 21.43 24.40 6.83
N PRO A 34 20.25 24.79 6.30
CA PRO A 34 18.98 24.36 6.86
C PRO A 34 18.85 22.83 6.78
N ARG A 35 18.37 22.23 7.87
CA ARG A 35 18.02 20.79 7.91
C ARG A 35 16.98 20.50 6.82
N PRO A 36 17.04 19.35 6.13
CA PRO A 36 15.98 18.97 5.21
C PRO A 36 14.68 18.81 5.99
N GLU A 37 13.70 19.67 5.68
CA GLU A 37 12.37 19.55 6.27
C GLU A 37 11.73 18.21 5.88
N ALA A 38 10.90 17.67 6.77
CA ALA A 38 10.11 16.47 6.53
C ALA A 38 8.98 16.77 5.52
N SER A 39 9.35 16.95 4.25
CA SER A 39 8.43 17.23 3.15
C SER A 39 7.38 16.11 3.08
N GLY A 40 6.11 16.50 3.26
CA GLY A 40 5.04 15.56 3.56
C GLY A 40 4.88 14.45 2.54
N GLY A 41 4.47 13.27 3.01
CA GLY A 41 4.19 12.11 2.16
C GLY A 41 3.21 12.50 1.04
N LYS A 42 3.72 12.57 -0.19
CA LYS A 42 2.93 12.96 -1.35
C LYS A 42 1.79 11.94 -1.52
N ALA A 43 0.55 12.41 -1.34
CA ALA A 43 -0.62 11.63 -1.70
C ALA A 43 -0.45 11.15 -3.15
N VAL A 44 -0.57 9.83 -3.36
CA VAL A 44 -0.31 9.23 -4.67
C VAL A 44 -1.44 9.62 -5.62
N THR A 45 -1.25 10.72 -6.35
CA THR A 45 -2.20 11.23 -7.35
C THR A 45 -2.16 10.35 -8.59
N ALA A 46 -2.71 9.14 -8.47
CA ALA A 46 -2.86 8.19 -9.56
C ALA A 46 -3.66 8.85 -10.71
N ARG A 47 -3.02 8.98 -11.87
CA ARG A 47 -3.69 9.43 -13.10
C ARG A 47 -4.48 8.28 -13.70
N SER A 48 -5.68 8.08 -13.18
CA SER A 48 -6.73 7.22 -13.76
C SER A 48 -7.84 8.10 -14.36
N GLY A 49 -8.87 7.49 -14.94
CA GLY A 49 -10.13 8.21 -15.18
C GLY A 49 -10.70 8.75 -13.86
N ASP A 50 -11.60 9.74 -13.91
CA ASP A 50 -12.26 10.21 -12.70
C ASP A 50 -13.18 9.11 -12.16
N TRP A 51 -12.69 8.41 -11.13
CA TRP A 51 -13.40 7.31 -10.50
C TRP A 51 -14.75 7.74 -9.92
N ARG A 52 -14.96 9.05 -9.63
CA ARG A 52 -16.25 9.56 -9.15
C ARG A 52 -17.30 9.52 -10.26
N THR A 53 -16.94 9.95 -11.47
CA THR A 53 -17.78 9.81 -12.67
C THR A 53 -18.07 8.34 -12.95
N GLU A 54 -17.06 7.47 -12.95
CA GLU A 54 -17.26 6.01 -13.12
C GLU A 54 -18.16 5.39 -12.02
N ALA A 55 -18.01 5.80 -10.76
CA ALA A 55 -18.85 5.37 -9.65
C ALA A 55 -20.30 5.86 -9.80
N ALA A 56 -20.51 7.08 -10.31
CA ALA A 56 -21.83 7.62 -10.61
C ALA A 56 -22.50 6.89 -11.78
N GLU A 57 -21.76 6.55 -12.85
CA GLU A 57 -22.26 5.75 -13.96
C GLU A 57 -22.67 4.34 -13.53
N LEU A 58 -21.83 3.66 -12.74
CA LEU A 58 -22.16 2.37 -12.14
C LEU A 58 -23.40 2.46 -11.24
N ARG A 59 -23.47 3.46 -10.36
CA ARG A 59 -24.62 3.67 -9.47
C ARG A 59 -25.91 3.93 -10.24
N ALA A 60 -25.85 4.67 -11.34
CA ALA A 60 -26.98 4.92 -12.23
C ALA A 60 -27.46 3.63 -12.94
N LYS A 61 -26.53 2.74 -13.32
CA LYS A 61 -26.83 1.45 -13.97
C LYS A 61 -27.40 0.39 -13.01
N ARG A 62 -27.22 0.54 -11.69
CA ARG A 62 -27.73 -0.38 -10.65
C ARG A 62 -27.40 -1.87 -10.89
N PRO A 63 -26.11 -2.23 -11.08
CA PRO A 63 -25.71 -3.63 -11.30
C PRO A 63 -26.17 -4.54 -10.15
N ARG A 64 -26.69 -5.72 -10.50
CA ARG A 64 -27.01 -6.81 -9.57
C ARG A 64 -25.79 -7.69 -9.29
N HIS A 65 -24.80 -7.72 -10.17
CA HIS A 65 -23.53 -8.40 -9.93
C HIS A 65 -22.32 -7.52 -10.30
N ILE A 66 -21.47 -7.27 -9.30
CA ILE A 66 -20.21 -6.53 -9.44
C ILE A 66 -19.02 -7.49 -9.25
N LEU A 67 -18.12 -7.50 -10.23
CA LEU A 67 -16.89 -8.31 -10.24
C LEU A 67 -15.64 -7.42 -10.16
N PHE A 68 -14.81 -7.62 -9.14
CA PHE A 68 -13.51 -6.95 -8.99
C PHE A 68 -12.36 -7.76 -9.60
N LEU A 69 -11.61 -7.18 -10.53
CA LEU A 69 -10.50 -7.84 -11.22
C LEU A 69 -9.14 -7.17 -10.91
N CYS A 70 -8.14 -8.01 -10.67
CA CYS A 70 -6.72 -7.68 -10.78
C CYS A 70 -5.97 -8.89 -11.36
N VAL A 71 -4.63 -8.88 -11.43
CA VAL A 71 -3.88 -10.06 -11.91
C VAL A 71 -3.99 -11.24 -10.94
N ALA A 72 -3.56 -11.04 -9.68
CA ALA A 72 -3.23 -12.13 -8.77
C ALA A 72 -4.35 -12.57 -7.79
N ASN A 73 -5.49 -11.86 -7.78
CA ASN A 73 -6.63 -12.02 -6.86
C ASN A 73 -6.23 -12.25 -5.38
N SER A 74 -5.24 -11.48 -4.92
CA SER A 74 -4.54 -11.67 -3.65
C SER A 74 -4.66 -10.51 -2.67
N ALA A 75 -4.65 -9.26 -3.17
CA ALA A 75 -4.71 -8.04 -2.37
C ALA A 75 -5.88 -7.13 -2.79
N ARG A 76 -5.67 -6.27 -3.80
CA ARG A 76 -6.61 -5.22 -4.23
C ARG A 76 -8.05 -5.71 -4.43
N SER A 77 -8.27 -6.77 -5.23
CA SER A 77 -9.62 -7.27 -5.49
C SER A 77 -10.25 -8.07 -4.35
N GLN A 78 -9.44 -8.66 -3.47
CA GLN A 78 -9.93 -9.29 -2.22
C GLN A 78 -10.40 -8.24 -1.21
N MET A 79 -9.63 -7.16 -1.05
CA MET A 79 -10.04 -6.03 -0.21
C MET A 79 -11.31 -5.36 -0.76
N ALA A 80 -11.44 -5.25 -2.09
CA ALA A 80 -12.62 -4.71 -2.74
C ALA A 80 -13.86 -5.62 -2.55
N GLU A 81 -13.74 -6.95 -2.70
CA GLU A 81 -14.85 -7.91 -2.43
C GLU A 81 -15.34 -7.79 -0.97
N GLY A 82 -14.42 -7.71 0.00
CA GLY A 82 -14.75 -7.52 1.42
C GLY A 82 -15.46 -6.19 1.72
N ILE A 83 -14.86 -5.06 1.31
CA ILE A 83 -15.44 -3.73 1.56
C ILE A 83 -16.78 -3.56 0.85
N ALA A 84 -16.89 -4.00 -0.41
CA ALA A 84 -18.15 -3.88 -1.15
C ALA A 84 -19.26 -4.74 -0.51
N ARG A 85 -18.97 -5.94 -0.02
CA ARG A 85 -19.96 -6.77 0.72
C ARG A 85 -20.49 -6.10 1.98
N SER A 86 -19.69 -5.29 2.68
CA SER A 86 -20.15 -4.53 3.85
C SER A 86 -20.95 -3.26 3.53
N LEU A 87 -20.96 -2.82 2.27
CA LEU A 87 -21.59 -1.55 1.85
C LEU A 87 -22.73 -1.72 0.84
N ALA A 88 -22.78 -2.84 0.13
CA ALA A 88 -23.76 -3.10 -0.91
C ALA A 88 -25.16 -3.43 -0.35
N PRO A 89 -26.25 -3.11 -1.09
CA PRO A 89 -27.58 -3.67 -0.83
C PRO A 89 -27.56 -5.21 -0.89
N GLN A 90 -28.47 -5.86 -0.16
CA GLN A 90 -28.52 -7.33 -0.05
C GLN A 90 -28.77 -8.03 -1.40
N GLU A 91 -29.35 -7.33 -2.36
CA GLU A 91 -29.68 -7.81 -3.70
C GLU A 91 -28.57 -7.57 -4.73
N VAL A 92 -27.35 -7.23 -4.28
CA VAL A 92 -26.16 -7.05 -5.12
C VAL A 92 -25.13 -8.11 -4.80
N THR A 93 -24.98 -9.07 -5.71
CA THR A 93 -23.90 -10.06 -5.69
C THR A 93 -22.55 -9.37 -5.88
N VAL A 94 -21.59 -9.69 -5.02
CA VAL A 94 -20.22 -9.15 -5.10
C VAL A 94 -19.23 -10.30 -5.14
N SER A 95 -18.33 -10.26 -6.13
CA SER A 95 -17.26 -11.24 -6.35
C SER A 95 -15.95 -10.57 -6.74
N SER A 96 -14.84 -11.30 -6.63
CA SER A 96 -13.56 -10.95 -7.25
C SER A 96 -12.94 -12.13 -7.97
N ALA A 97 -12.05 -11.88 -8.93
CA ALA A 97 -11.27 -12.92 -9.60
C ALA A 97 -9.92 -12.36 -10.08
N GLY A 98 -9.10 -13.21 -10.71
CA GLY A 98 -7.83 -12.85 -11.32
C GLY A 98 -7.49 -13.64 -12.58
N SER A 99 -6.46 -13.20 -13.30
CA SER A 99 -5.91 -13.89 -14.47
C SER A 99 -4.84 -14.92 -14.11
N SER A 100 -4.15 -14.74 -12.98
CA SER A 100 -3.17 -15.68 -12.45
C SER A 100 -3.35 -15.79 -10.93
N PRO A 101 -4.38 -16.52 -10.46
CA PRO A 101 -4.73 -16.62 -9.05
C PRO A 101 -3.59 -17.15 -8.19
N SER A 102 -3.53 -16.73 -6.94
CA SER A 102 -2.43 -17.06 -6.03
C SER A 102 -2.95 -17.37 -4.62
N SER A 103 -2.57 -16.60 -3.61
CA SER A 103 -3.09 -16.70 -2.24
C SER A 103 -3.55 -15.33 -1.74
N VAL A 104 -4.57 -15.32 -0.88
CA VAL A 104 -5.02 -14.07 -0.23
C VAL A 104 -3.87 -13.57 0.67
N ARG A 105 -3.47 -12.31 0.52
CA ARG A 105 -2.37 -11.73 1.30
C ARG A 105 -2.79 -11.62 2.77
N PRO A 106 -2.01 -12.14 3.74
CA PRO A 106 -2.29 -11.96 5.17
C PRO A 106 -2.42 -10.49 5.58
N GLN A 107 -1.68 -9.59 4.93
CA GLN A 107 -1.80 -8.14 5.12
C GLN A 107 -3.20 -7.61 4.75
N ALA A 108 -3.82 -8.11 3.67
CA ALA A 108 -5.18 -7.71 3.27
C ALA A 108 -6.22 -8.17 4.30
N ILE A 109 -6.08 -9.39 4.83
CA ILE A 109 -6.92 -9.92 5.91
C ILE A 109 -6.75 -9.06 7.17
N ARG A 110 -5.51 -8.71 7.53
CA ARG A 110 -5.18 -7.88 8.70
C ARG A 110 -5.77 -6.48 8.61
N VAL A 111 -5.55 -5.74 7.52
CA VAL A 111 -6.03 -4.35 7.41
C VAL A 111 -7.56 -4.25 7.24
N LEU A 112 -8.25 -5.29 6.78
CA LEU A 112 -9.71 -5.31 6.80
C LEU A 112 -10.27 -5.64 8.20
N ASN A 113 -9.62 -6.54 8.94
CA ASN A 113 -10.00 -6.79 10.33
C ASN A 113 -9.79 -5.55 11.24
N GLU A 114 -8.81 -4.68 10.93
CA GLU A 114 -8.68 -3.35 11.57
C GLU A 114 -9.93 -2.46 11.44
N ILE A 115 -10.80 -2.70 10.45
CA ILE A 115 -12.07 -1.97 10.24
C ILE A 115 -13.31 -2.86 10.42
N GLY A 116 -13.18 -4.02 11.08
CA GLY A 116 -14.28 -4.92 11.40
C GLY A 116 -14.79 -5.77 10.24
N ILE A 117 -14.03 -5.89 9.14
CA ILE A 117 -14.38 -6.71 7.97
C ILE A 117 -13.45 -7.93 7.94
N ASP A 118 -13.97 -9.13 8.21
CA ASP A 118 -13.17 -10.33 8.02
C ASP A 118 -13.28 -10.88 6.59
N ILE A 119 -12.13 -11.25 6.03
CA ILE A 119 -12.00 -11.98 4.76
C ILE A 119 -11.14 -13.25 4.91
N SER A 120 -10.94 -13.77 6.13
CA SER A 120 -10.16 -14.99 6.38
C SER A 120 -10.68 -16.21 5.61
N GLY A 121 -12.01 -16.31 5.42
CA GLY A 121 -12.66 -17.35 4.62
C GLY A 121 -12.62 -17.12 3.10
N HIS A 122 -12.05 -16.01 2.61
CA HIS A 122 -11.92 -15.78 1.16
C HIS A 122 -10.88 -16.71 0.53
N ARG A 123 -11.02 -16.91 -0.79
CA ARG A 123 -10.13 -17.73 -1.61
C ARG A 123 -9.73 -16.94 -2.85
N SER A 124 -8.46 -17.06 -3.24
CA SER A 124 -8.01 -16.62 -4.56
C SER A 124 -8.58 -17.56 -5.62
N LYS A 125 -9.18 -17.02 -6.68
CA LYS A 125 -9.91 -17.76 -7.73
C LYS A 125 -9.79 -17.06 -9.08
N GLY A 126 -9.82 -17.84 -10.17
CA GLY A 126 -9.68 -17.30 -11.52
C GLY A 126 -11.02 -16.93 -12.15
N LEU A 127 -10.95 -16.29 -13.32
CA LEU A 127 -12.14 -15.82 -14.04
C LEU A 127 -13.04 -16.99 -14.49
N GLU A 128 -12.48 -18.17 -14.71
CA GLU A 128 -13.18 -19.43 -14.98
C GLU A 128 -14.09 -19.91 -13.85
N SER A 129 -13.92 -19.38 -12.62
CA SER A 129 -14.82 -19.65 -11.49
C SER A 129 -16.04 -18.72 -11.43
N ILE A 130 -16.17 -17.78 -12.37
CA ILE A 130 -17.25 -16.78 -12.41
C ILE A 130 -18.13 -17.04 -13.63
N ASP A 131 -19.45 -17.13 -13.43
CA ASP A 131 -20.39 -17.04 -14.55
C ASP A 131 -20.38 -15.63 -15.13
N THR A 132 -19.57 -15.44 -16.17
CA THR A 132 -19.43 -14.16 -16.90
C THR A 132 -20.72 -13.67 -17.57
N GLY A 133 -21.74 -14.53 -17.74
CA GLY A 133 -23.07 -14.16 -18.21
C GLY A 133 -23.92 -13.47 -17.13
N SER A 134 -23.63 -13.73 -15.85
CA SER A 134 -24.33 -13.13 -14.70
C SER A 134 -23.78 -11.77 -14.26
N VAL A 135 -22.69 -11.28 -14.86
CA VAL A 135 -21.96 -10.07 -14.39
C VAL A 135 -22.44 -8.83 -15.11
N ASP A 136 -23.01 -7.87 -14.38
CA ASP A 136 -23.44 -6.57 -14.92
C ASP A 136 -22.30 -5.55 -14.99
N ALA A 137 -21.39 -5.60 -14.02
CA ALA A 137 -20.32 -4.61 -13.83
C ALA A 137 -18.97 -5.25 -13.50
N VAL A 138 -17.91 -4.75 -14.13
CA VAL A 138 -16.52 -5.18 -13.90
C VAL A 138 -15.66 -3.97 -13.55
N ILE A 139 -15.02 -4.04 -12.39
CA ILE A 139 -14.14 -2.99 -11.86
C ILE A 139 -12.70 -3.51 -11.88
N THR A 140 -11.87 -2.96 -12.76
CA THR A 140 -10.44 -3.31 -12.87
C THR A 140 -9.58 -2.45 -11.95
N LEU A 141 -8.62 -3.06 -11.23
CA LEU A 141 -7.92 -2.41 -10.11
C LEU A 141 -6.40 -2.23 -10.29
N CYS A 142 -5.80 -2.73 -11.37
CA CYS A 142 -4.35 -2.63 -11.59
C CYS A 142 -3.94 -1.29 -12.19
N ALA A 143 -3.18 -0.45 -11.48
CA ALA A 143 -2.63 0.77 -12.06
C ALA A 143 -1.47 0.51 -13.05
N GLU A 144 -0.67 -0.52 -12.79
CA GLU A 144 0.61 -0.75 -13.48
C GLU A 144 0.64 -2.09 -14.25
N GLU A 145 -0.17 -3.07 -13.85
CA GLU A 145 -0.26 -4.36 -14.54
C GLU A 145 -1.41 -4.39 -15.57
N VAL A 146 -1.20 -5.12 -16.67
CA VAL A 146 -2.27 -5.38 -17.65
C VAL A 146 -3.35 -6.27 -17.02
N CYS A 147 -4.50 -5.67 -16.68
CA CYS A 147 -5.66 -6.41 -16.19
C CYS A 147 -6.21 -7.39 -17.25
N PRO A 148 -6.79 -8.53 -16.85
CA PRO A 148 -7.47 -9.43 -17.76
C PRO A 148 -8.53 -8.73 -18.62
N VAL A 149 -8.61 -9.14 -19.90
CA VAL A 149 -9.72 -8.78 -20.77
C VAL A 149 -10.94 -9.60 -20.36
N PHE A 150 -11.99 -8.90 -19.90
CA PHE A 150 -13.31 -9.49 -19.69
C PHE A 150 -14.11 -9.46 -20.99
N LEU A 151 -14.59 -10.62 -21.45
CA LEU A 151 -15.26 -10.79 -22.75
C LEU A 151 -16.81 -10.80 -22.67
N GLY A 152 -17.38 -10.72 -21.47
CA GLY A 152 -18.83 -10.63 -21.27
C GLY A 152 -19.39 -9.22 -21.51
N LYS A 153 -20.72 -9.09 -21.47
CA LYS A 153 -21.48 -7.85 -21.76
C LYS A 153 -21.44 -6.78 -20.65
N ALA A 154 -20.74 -7.05 -19.55
CA ALA A 154 -20.66 -6.17 -18.39
C ALA A 154 -20.17 -4.76 -18.75
N HIS A 155 -20.70 -3.75 -18.07
CA HIS A 155 -20.11 -2.41 -18.10
C HIS A 155 -18.77 -2.41 -17.34
N ARG A 156 -17.74 -1.80 -17.92
CA ARG A 156 -16.35 -1.90 -17.46
C ARG A 156 -15.82 -0.51 -17.06
N VAL A 157 -15.21 -0.42 -15.88
CA VAL A 157 -14.54 0.80 -15.37
C VAL A 157 -13.13 0.49 -14.86
N HIS A 158 -12.30 1.52 -14.68
CA HIS A 158 -10.89 1.38 -14.35
C HIS A 158 -10.45 2.18 -13.12
N TRP A 159 -10.58 1.54 -11.96
CA TRP A 159 -10.13 2.07 -10.67
C TRP A 159 -8.68 1.67 -10.41
N GLY A 160 -7.75 2.20 -11.20
CA GLY A 160 -6.32 2.02 -10.99
C GLY A 160 -5.91 2.31 -9.55
N LEU A 161 -5.20 1.35 -8.94
CA LEU A 161 -4.62 1.43 -7.59
C LEU A 161 -3.20 0.83 -7.60
N PRO A 162 -2.24 1.44 -6.90
CA PRO A 162 -0.87 0.91 -6.76
C PRO A 162 -0.90 -0.44 -6.05
N ASP A 163 0.02 -1.35 -6.37
CA ASP A 163 0.05 -2.65 -5.68
C ASP A 163 0.71 -2.55 -4.30
N PRO A 164 -0.02 -2.79 -3.19
CA PRO A 164 0.56 -2.67 -1.86
C PRO A 164 1.50 -3.85 -1.52
N ALA A 165 1.48 -4.94 -2.30
CA ALA A 165 2.40 -6.07 -2.11
C ALA A 165 3.76 -5.87 -2.81
N GLY A 166 3.90 -4.87 -3.69
CA GLY A 166 5.18 -4.42 -4.24
C GLY A 166 5.99 -3.52 -3.31
N VAL A 167 5.39 -2.99 -2.24
CA VAL A 167 6.06 -2.09 -1.29
C VAL A 167 7.05 -2.85 -0.41
N THR A 168 8.29 -2.34 -0.36
CA THR A 168 9.38 -2.85 0.49
C THR A 168 9.59 -1.95 1.71
N GLY A 169 10.27 -2.47 2.74
CA GLY A 169 10.52 -1.75 4.00
C GLY A 169 10.15 -2.58 5.23
N THR A 170 9.82 -1.89 6.32
CA THR A 170 9.37 -2.53 7.57
C THR A 170 7.98 -3.16 7.41
N GLU A 171 7.58 -4.05 8.34
CA GLU A 171 6.22 -4.59 8.31
C GLU A 171 5.15 -3.50 8.42
N GLU A 172 5.37 -2.47 9.24
CA GLU A 172 4.43 -1.35 9.36
C GLU A 172 4.36 -0.54 8.05
N THR A 173 5.50 -0.27 7.41
CA THR A 173 5.56 0.39 6.08
C THR A 173 4.76 -0.38 5.02
N ARG A 174 4.79 -1.73 5.07
CA ARG A 174 3.97 -2.56 4.18
C ARG A 174 2.50 -2.48 4.55
N LEU A 175 2.15 -2.57 5.82
CA LEU A 175 0.76 -2.47 6.27
C LEU A 175 0.14 -1.11 5.94
N ASP A 176 0.88 -0.01 6.06
CA ASP A 176 0.44 1.33 5.66
C ASP A 176 0.13 1.43 4.16
N ALA A 177 0.86 0.73 3.29
CA ALA A 177 0.51 0.61 1.88
C ALA A 177 -0.83 -0.14 1.69
N PHE A 178 -1.05 -1.23 2.41
CA PHE A 178 -2.33 -1.95 2.40
C PHE A 178 -3.48 -1.10 2.98
N ARG A 179 -3.26 -0.34 4.06
CA ARG A 179 -4.22 0.61 4.65
C ARG A 179 -4.58 1.74 3.68
N SER A 180 -3.59 2.36 3.04
CA SER A 180 -3.81 3.41 2.05
C SER A 180 -4.70 2.93 0.88
N VAL A 181 -4.45 1.72 0.38
CA VAL A 181 -5.27 1.09 -0.67
C VAL A 181 -6.66 0.68 -0.16
N ARG A 182 -6.78 0.14 1.06
CA ARG A 182 -8.06 -0.14 1.75
C ARG A 182 -8.91 1.12 1.85
N ASP A 183 -8.33 2.22 2.31
CA ASP A 183 -9.08 3.44 2.62
C ASP A 183 -9.46 4.21 1.36
N GLU A 184 -8.66 4.12 0.29
CA GLU A 184 -9.09 4.56 -1.05
C GLU A 184 -10.22 3.67 -1.61
N LEU A 185 -10.12 2.35 -1.52
CA LEU A 185 -11.23 1.45 -1.90
C LEU A 185 -12.51 1.79 -1.11
N ARG A 186 -12.40 2.04 0.20
CA ARG A 186 -13.53 2.42 1.06
C ARG A 186 -14.17 3.74 0.62
N ARG A 187 -13.38 4.76 0.26
CA ARG A 187 -13.89 6.02 -0.33
C ARG A 187 -14.63 5.77 -1.66
N ARG A 188 -14.02 5.04 -2.60
CA ARG A 188 -14.63 4.76 -3.92
C ARG A 188 -15.94 3.96 -3.79
N LEU A 189 -15.96 2.96 -2.91
CA LEU A 189 -17.12 2.10 -2.67
C LEU A 189 -18.23 2.79 -1.86
N LYS A 190 -17.89 3.67 -0.91
CA LYS A 190 -18.87 4.55 -0.25
C LYS A 190 -19.67 5.35 -1.29
N VAL A 191 -18.99 6.07 -2.17
CA VAL A 191 -19.61 6.88 -3.24
C VAL A 191 -20.47 6.03 -4.19
N LEU A 192 -19.96 4.87 -4.61
CA LEU A 192 -20.69 3.93 -5.49
C LEU A 192 -22.03 3.48 -4.89
N PHE A 193 -22.03 3.03 -3.63
CA PHE A 193 -23.26 2.56 -2.97
C PHE A 193 -24.10 3.70 -2.38
N GLY A 194 -23.56 4.93 -2.34
CA GLY A 194 -24.27 6.13 -1.93
C GLY A 194 -24.17 6.48 -0.44
N HIS A 195 -23.29 5.79 0.29
CA HIS A 195 -22.88 6.20 1.63
C HIS A 195 -22.01 7.45 1.52
N GLY A 196 -22.40 8.54 2.18
CA GLY A 196 -21.62 9.78 2.14
C GLY A 196 -20.25 9.64 2.79
N ASP A 197 -19.30 10.48 2.40
CA ASP A 197 -18.19 10.84 3.27
C ASP A 197 -18.76 11.64 4.45
N GLU A 198 -18.87 10.98 5.60
CA GLU A 198 -19.06 11.62 6.90
C GLU A 198 -17.86 12.55 7.14
N ARG A 199 -18.14 13.79 7.55
CA ARG A 199 -17.23 14.94 7.45
C ARG A 199 -16.86 15.50 8.81
#